data_AF-A0A7C5SYP5-F1
#
_entry.id   AF-A0A7C5SYP5-F1
#
_cell.length_a   1.000
_cell.length_b   1.000
_cell.length_c   1.000
_cell.angle_alpha   90.00
_cell.angle_beta   90.00
_cell.angle_gamma   90.00
#
_symmetry.space_group_name_H-M   'P 1'
#
loop_
_entity.id
_entity.type
_entity.pdbx_description
1 polymer ?
#
loop_
_entity_poly.entity_id
_entity_poly.type
_entity_poly.pdbx_seq_one_letter_code
_entity_poly.pdbx_strand_id
1 'polypeptide(L)'
;MLFLIFLLLVNLSFAFNCQELGIRLEKVKTYNIYDELVQYAEGLLKNCQENESYPLALDYLLNALETIHQDKTKANSKLIRKVADQRIKNSLLMLRRTVKYKKKYPLLYSYQQLFHVVAMENRRVGDYEYALKYAYASTQIGKAILQLK
;
A
#
# COMPACT_ATOMS: atom_id res chain seq x y z
N MET A 1 0.55 39.02 5.32
CA MET A 1 0.47 38.56 3.91
C MET A 1 1.24 37.27 3.66
N LEU A 2 2.52 37.16 4.05
CA LEU A 2 3.32 35.93 3.87
C LEU A 2 2.68 34.67 4.48
N PHE A 3 2.08 34.77 5.66
CA PHE A 3 1.38 33.66 6.31
C PHE A 3 0.13 33.18 5.53
N LEU A 4 -0.65 34.12 4.97
CA LEU A 4 -1.81 33.80 4.14
C LEU A 4 -1.42 33.16 2.80
N ILE A 5 -0.33 33.66 2.18
CA ILE A 5 0.23 33.08 0.96
C ILE A 5 0.75 31.67 1.24
N PHE A 6 1.43 31.45 2.38
CA PHE A 6 1.90 30.14 2.79
C PHE A 6 0.75 29.14 3.00
N LEU A 7 -0.31 29.54 3.71
CA LEU A 7 -1.50 28.70 3.89
C LEU A 7 -2.18 28.34 2.56
N LEU A 8 -2.27 29.30 1.64
CA LEU A 8 -2.79 29.08 0.29
C LEU A 8 -1.95 28.04 -0.48
N LEU A 9 -0.63 28.15 -0.42
CA LEU A 9 0.28 27.21 -1.11
C LEU A 9 0.21 25.80 -0.54
N VAL A 10 0.11 25.64 0.78
CA VAL A 10 -0.03 24.33 1.44
C VAL A 10 -1.34 23.66 1.00
N ASN A 11 -2.46 24.39 1.04
CA ASN A 11 -3.75 23.86 0.59
C ASN A 11 -3.76 23.51 -0.90
N LEU A 12 -3.09 24.30 -1.74
CA LEU A 12 -2.98 24.01 -3.18
C LEU A 12 -2.20 22.71 -3.40
N SER A 13 -1.03 22.57 -2.76
CA SER A 13 -0.19 21.38 -2.88
C SER A 13 -0.93 20.12 -2.41
N PHE A 14 -1.73 20.25 -1.35
CA PHE A 14 -2.54 19.16 -0.82
C PHE A 14 -3.66 18.75 -1.77
N ALA A 15 -4.34 19.71 -2.39
CA ALA A 15 -5.38 19.45 -3.38
C ALA A 15 -4.80 18.76 -4.64
N PHE A 16 -3.64 19.20 -5.12
CA PHE A 16 -2.96 18.56 -6.26
C PHE A 16 -2.58 17.11 -5.96
N ASN A 17 -2.11 16.81 -4.75
CA ASN A 17 -1.77 15.45 -4.33
C ASN A 17 -3.00 14.53 -4.35
N CYS A 18 -4.13 14.99 -3.79
CA CYS A 18 -5.38 14.21 -3.84
C CYS A 18 -5.86 13.96 -5.28
N GLN A 19 -5.69 14.94 -6.18
CA GLN A 19 -6.04 14.77 -7.59
C GLN A 19 -5.17 13.71 -8.27
N GLU A 20 -3.85 13.73 -8.04
CA GLU A 20 -2.92 12.73 -8.58
C GLU A 20 -3.24 11.32 -8.08
N LEU A 21 -3.53 11.18 -6.78
CA LEU A 21 -3.95 9.90 -6.20
C LEU A 21 -5.28 9.41 -6.79
N GLY A 22 -6.20 10.32 -7.12
CA GLY A 22 -7.44 9.99 -7.82
C GLY A 22 -7.21 9.39 -9.21
N ILE A 23 -6.29 9.97 -9.99
CA ILE A 23 -5.93 9.44 -11.32
C ILE A 23 -5.34 8.02 -11.19
N ARG A 24 -4.46 7.81 -10.20
CA ARG A 24 -3.89 6.48 -9.92
C ARG A 24 -4.95 5.47 -9.48
N LEU A 25 -5.92 5.89 -8.66
CA LEU A 25 -7.02 5.02 -8.24
C LEU A 25 -7.88 4.57 -9.42
N GLU A 26 -8.20 5.47 -10.35
CA GLU A 26 -8.94 5.10 -11.56
C GLU A 26 -8.18 4.08 -12.41
N LYS A 27 -6.85 4.21 -12.50
CA LYS A 27 -6.02 3.16 -13.13
C LYS A 27 -6.11 1.83 -12.37
N VAL A 28 -6.00 1.85 -11.05
CA VAL A 28 -6.08 0.63 -10.23
C VAL A 28 -7.43 -0.08 -10.37
N LYS A 29 -8.53 0.67 -10.51
CA LYS A 29 -9.86 0.11 -10.76
C LYS A 29 -9.91 -0.74 -12.04
N THR A 30 -9.17 -0.37 -13.07
CA THR A 30 -9.10 -1.16 -14.31
C THR A 30 -8.45 -2.54 -14.14
N TYR A 31 -7.69 -2.76 -13.05
CA TYR A 31 -7.05 -4.05 -12.80
C TYR A 31 -8.03 -5.13 -12.34
N ASN A 32 -9.21 -4.73 -11.84
CA ASN A 32 -10.27 -5.62 -11.36
C ASN A 32 -9.76 -6.64 -10.31
N ILE A 33 -9.03 -6.15 -9.31
CA ILE A 33 -8.46 -6.94 -8.21
C ILE A 33 -8.84 -6.32 -6.86
N TYR A 34 -9.12 -7.19 -5.87
CA TYR A 34 -9.32 -6.80 -4.47
C TYR A 34 -10.32 -5.65 -4.28
N ASP A 35 -11.54 -5.81 -4.80
CA ASP A 35 -12.58 -4.78 -4.79
C ASP A 35 -12.79 -4.11 -3.42
N GLU A 36 -12.70 -4.86 -2.33
CA GLU A 36 -12.84 -4.30 -0.98
C GLU A 36 -11.70 -3.30 -0.65
N LEU A 37 -10.46 -3.56 -1.09
CA LEU A 37 -9.35 -2.61 -0.93
C LEU A 37 -9.51 -1.39 -1.84
N VAL A 38 -10.04 -1.59 -3.04
CA VAL A 38 -10.34 -0.50 -3.98
C VAL A 38 -11.42 0.42 -3.40
N GLN A 39 -12.51 -0.14 -2.90
CA GLN A 39 -13.57 0.61 -2.22
C GLN A 39 -13.05 1.34 -0.97
N TYR A 40 -12.15 0.71 -0.21
CA TYR A 40 -11.50 1.37 0.91
C TYR A 40 -10.67 2.58 0.46
N ALA A 41 -9.93 2.44 -0.65
CA ALA A 41 -9.17 3.53 -1.25
C ALA A 41 -10.07 4.67 -1.77
N GLU A 42 -11.23 4.36 -2.36
CA GLU A 42 -12.24 5.35 -2.73
C GLU A 42 -12.75 6.13 -1.52
N GLY A 43 -12.97 5.45 -0.39
CA GLY A 43 -13.33 6.08 0.87
C GLY A 43 -12.27 7.05 1.38
N LEU A 44 -10.99 6.68 1.30
CA LEU A 44 -9.88 7.59 1.65
C LEU A 44 -9.78 8.78 0.69
N LEU A 45 -10.00 8.56 -0.61
CA LEU A 45 -9.95 9.61 -1.61
C LEU A 45 -11.06 10.64 -1.39
N LYS A 46 -12.29 10.18 -1.10
CA LYS A 46 -13.44 11.06 -0.83
C LYS A 46 -13.14 12.04 0.31
N ASN A 47 -12.44 11.57 1.33
CA ASN A 47 -12.12 12.35 2.51
C ASN A 47 -10.67 12.89 2.46
N CYS A 48 -9.99 12.81 1.32
CA CYS A 48 -8.54 13.05 1.20
C CYS A 48 -8.11 14.42 1.74
N GLN A 49 -8.99 15.42 1.62
CA GLN A 49 -8.72 16.78 2.10
C GLN A 49 -9.03 17.00 3.59
N GLU A 50 -9.71 16.05 4.25
CA GLU A 50 -10.16 16.18 5.64
C GLU A 50 -9.05 15.86 6.65
N ASN A 51 -8.05 15.06 6.26
CA ASN A 51 -6.99 14.60 7.15
C ASN A 51 -5.70 14.33 6.37
N GLU A 52 -4.59 14.95 6.80
CA GLU A 52 -3.25 14.79 6.20
C GLU A 52 -2.77 13.33 6.12
N SER A 53 -3.31 12.46 6.97
CA SER A 53 -2.98 11.02 7.00
C SER A 53 -3.63 10.24 5.86
N TYR A 54 -4.75 10.71 5.31
CA TYR A 54 -5.51 10.00 4.28
C TYR A 54 -4.80 9.92 2.93
N PRO A 55 -4.21 11.00 2.36
CA PRO A 55 -3.46 10.89 1.12
C PRO A 55 -2.25 9.98 1.27
N LEU A 56 -1.56 10.00 2.42
CA LEU A 56 -0.42 9.10 2.67
C LEU A 56 -0.86 7.64 2.79
N ALA A 57 -1.98 7.37 3.47
CA ALA A 57 -2.53 6.02 3.56
C ALA A 57 -3.01 5.51 2.19
N LEU A 58 -3.65 6.38 1.40
CA LEU A 58 -4.11 6.11 0.05
C LEU A 58 -2.93 5.79 -0.88
N ASP A 59 -1.86 6.59 -0.86
CA ASP A 59 -0.64 6.32 -1.63
C ASP A 59 -0.08 4.92 -1.32
N TYR A 60 0.02 4.54 -0.04
CA TYR A 60 0.48 3.21 0.32
C TYR A 60 -0.44 2.08 -0.19
N LEU A 61 -1.76 2.26 -0.15
CA LEU A 61 -2.69 1.27 -0.70
C LEU A 61 -2.56 1.14 -2.21
N LEU A 62 -2.48 2.27 -2.93
CA LEU A 62 -2.29 2.27 -4.38
C LEU A 62 -0.96 1.61 -4.76
N ASN A 63 0.12 1.93 -4.07
CA ASN A 63 1.42 1.29 -4.27
C ASN A 63 1.34 -0.24 -4.07
N ALA A 64 0.55 -0.73 -3.10
CA ALA A 64 0.36 -2.16 -2.88
C ALA A 64 -0.37 -2.81 -4.07
N LEU A 65 -1.48 -2.22 -4.51
CA LEU A 65 -2.34 -2.74 -5.58
C LEU A 65 -1.62 -2.71 -6.94
N GLU A 66 -0.96 -1.59 -7.27
CA GLU A 66 -0.16 -1.45 -8.48
C GLU A 66 0.97 -2.48 -8.55
N THR A 67 1.67 -2.72 -7.43
CA THR A 67 2.78 -3.69 -7.40
C THR A 67 2.31 -5.13 -7.61
N ILE A 68 1.13 -5.49 -7.10
CA ILE A 68 0.58 -6.83 -7.31
C ILE A 68 0.20 -7.03 -8.78
N HIS A 69 -0.33 -6.00 -9.43
CA HIS A 69 -0.75 -6.08 -10.82
C HIS A 69 0.39 -6.03 -11.84
N GLN A 70 1.54 -5.40 -11.50
CA GLN A 70 2.69 -5.33 -12.41
C GLN A 70 3.11 -6.71 -12.92
N ASP A 71 3.52 -6.81 -14.18
CA ASP A 71 4.03 -8.04 -14.77
C ASP A 71 5.36 -8.50 -14.16
N LYS A 72 5.74 -9.76 -14.43
CA LYS A 72 7.04 -10.31 -14.04
C LYS A 72 8.16 -9.64 -14.83
N THR A 73 9.10 -8.99 -14.14
CA THR A 73 10.37 -8.59 -14.73
C THR A 73 11.39 -9.69 -14.47
N LYS A 74 11.71 -10.48 -15.51
CA LYS A 74 12.72 -11.55 -15.44
C LYS A 74 14.04 -10.99 -14.92
N ALA A 75 14.31 -11.17 -13.64
CA ALA A 75 15.54 -10.72 -13.00
C ALA A 75 16.42 -11.91 -12.59
N ASN A 76 17.66 -11.62 -12.19
CA ASN A 76 18.62 -12.65 -11.77
C ASN A 76 18.14 -13.39 -10.51
N SER A 77 17.80 -14.68 -10.67
CA SER A 77 17.13 -15.50 -9.66
C SER A 77 17.82 -15.54 -8.29
N LYS A 78 19.17 -15.53 -8.24
CA LYS A 78 19.92 -15.57 -6.97
C LYS A 78 19.80 -14.27 -6.18
N LEU A 79 19.80 -13.13 -6.89
CA LEU A 79 19.61 -11.82 -6.27
C LEU A 79 18.16 -11.66 -5.80
N ILE A 80 17.18 -12.01 -6.64
CA ILE A 80 15.75 -11.91 -6.28
C ILE A 80 15.45 -12.70 -5.01
N ARG A 81 15.97 -13.93 -4.88
CA ARG A 81 15.77 -14.74 -3.67
C ARG A 81 16.19 -14.02 -2.40
N LYS A 82 17.40 -13.44 -2.37
CA LYS A 82 17.90 -12.71 -1.18
C LYS A 82 17.01 -11.51 -0.84
N VAL A 83 16.58 -10.77 -1.87
CA VAL A 83 15.71 -9.60 -1.68
C VAL A 83 14.32 -10.01 -1.20
N ALA A 84 13.75 -11.08 -1.77
CA ALA A 84 12.46 -11.64 -1.35
C ALA A 84 12.49 -12.07 0.12
N ASP A 85 13.53 -12.80 0.54
CA ASP A 85 13.71 -13.23 1.94
C ASP A 85 13.74 -12.04 2.91
N GLN A 86 14.49 -11.00 2.57
CA GLN A 86 14.55 -9.78 3.40
C GLN A 86 13.20 -9.06 3.45
N ARG A 87 12.48 -8.99 2.32
CA ARG A 87 11.17 -8.31 2.24
C ARG A 87 10.10 -9.06 3.01
N ILE A 88 10.11 -10.39 2.97
CA ILE A 88 9.24 -11.25 3.77
C ILE A 88 9.50 -11.05 5.27
N LYS A 89 10.78 -10.98 5.67
CA LYS A 89 11.11 -10.66 7.06
C LYS A 89 10.56 -9.29 7.47
N ASN A 90 10.68 -8.29 6.61
CA ASN A 90 10.16 -6.96 6.87
C ASN A 90 8.62 -6.93 6.96
N SER A 91 7.91 -7.67 6.11
CA SER A 91 6.44 -7.73 6.16
C SER A 91 5.95 -8.42 7.44
N LEU A 92 6.65 -9.47 7.92
CA LEU A 92 6.36 -10.07 9.23
C LEU A 92 6.57 -9.08 10.39
N LEU A 93 7.67 -8.32 10.37
CA LEU A 93 7.91 -7.30 11.38
C LEU A 93 6.82 -6.22 11.34
N MET A 94 6.35 -5.85 10.15
CA MET A 94 5.25 -4.90 10.00
C MET A 94 3.94 -5.45 10.56
N LEU A 95 3.60 -6.72 10.30
CA LEU A 95 2.42 -7.38 10.87
C LEU A 95 2.40 -7.37 12.39
N ARG A 96 3.56 -7.63 13.00
CA ARG A 96 3.72 -7.55 14.46
C ARG A 96 3.50 -6.13 14.99
N ARG A 97 3.94 -5.11 14.25
CA ARG A 97 3.74 -3.69 14.62
C ARG A 97 2.28 -3.26 14.51
N THR A 98 1.53 -3.81 13.54
CA THR A 98 0.15 -3.40 13.25
C THR A 98 -0.91 -4.25 13.95
N VAL A 99 -0.55 -5.38 14.58
CA VAL A 99 -1.49 -6.30 15.26
C VAL A 99 -2.42 -5.61 16.26
N LYS A 100 -1.92 -4.58 16.96
CA LYS A 100 -2.71 -3.82 17.94
C LYS A 100 -3.85 -2.99 17.30
N TYR A 101 -3.77 -2.72 16.00
CA TYR A 101 -4.79 -1.98 15.25
C TYR A 101 -5.79 -2.88 14.52
N LYS A 102 -5.70 -4.22 14.66
CA LYS A 102 -6.57 -5.17 13.95
C LYS A 102 -8.07 -4.92 14.15
N LYS A 103 -8.47 -4.40 15.33
CA LYS A 103 -9.87 -4.08 15.62
C LYS A 103 -10.31 -2.76 14.99
N LYS A 104 -9.39 -1.79 14.85
CA LYS A 104 -9.67 -0.46 14.29
C LYS A 104 -9.69 -0.49 12.76
N TYR A 105 -8.80 -1.29 12.15
CA TYR A 105 -8.69 -1.45 10.69
C TYR A 105 -8.72 -2.93 10.29
N PRO A 106 -9.85 -3.63 10.49
CA PRO A 106 -9.95 -5.07 10.28
C PRO A 106 -9.70 -5.47 8.83
N LEU A 107 -10.23 -4.70 7.86
CA LEU A 107 -10.05 -4.97 6.44
C LEU A 107 -8.58 -4.90 6.03
N LEU A 108 -7.93 -3.76 6.33
CA LEU A 108 -6.52 -3.56 6.01
C LEU A 108 -5.65 -4.60 6.70
N TYR A 109 -5.89 -4.90 7.98
CA TYR A 109 -5.09 -5.90 8.69
C TYR A 109 -5.25 -7.30 8.08
N SER A 110 -6.46 -7.67 7.66
CA SER A 110 -6.72 -8.96 7.03
C SER A 110 -5.98 -9.10 5.70
N TYR A 111 -6.03 -8.08 4.84
CA TYR A 111 -5.27 -8.06 3.59
C TYR A 111 -3.76 -7.99 3.80
N GLN A 112 -3.29 -7.26 4.82
CA GLN A 112 -1.88 -7.25 5.21
C GLN A 112 -1.40 -8.68 5.52
N GLN A 113 -2.19 -9.43 6.29
CA GLN A 113 -1.89 -10.81 6.66
C GLN A 113 -1.96 -11.75 5.46
N LEU A 114 -3.03 -11.65 4.65
CA LEU A 114 -3.20 -12.43 3.43
C LEU A 114 -1.99 -12.29 2.51
N PHE A 115 -1.57 -11.05 2.22
CA PHE A 115 -0.44 -10.79 1.33
C PHE A 115 0.88 -11.32 1.90
N HIS A 116 1.08 -11.29 3.22
CA HIS A 116 2.25 -11.92 3.82
C HIS A 116 2.24 -13.45 3.61
N VAL A 117 1.10 -14.10 3.81
CA VAL A 117 0.96 -15.55 3.60
C VAL A 117 1.20 -15.92 2.14
N VAL A 118 0.61 -15.18 1.19
CA VAL A 118 0.84 -15.39 -0.24
C VAL A 118 2.34 -15.23 -0.58
N ALA A 119 3.02 -14.26 0.03
CA ALA A 119 4.46 -14.09 -0.17
C ALA A 119 5.28 -15.29 0.34
N MET A 120 4.93 -15.83 1.50
CA MET A 120 5.56 -17.01 2.10
C MET A 120 5.38 -18.25 1.22
N GLU A 121 4.17 -18.48 0.71
CA GLU A 121 3.89 -19.64 -0.15
C GLU A 121 4.63 -19.55 -1.49
N ASN A 122 4.65 -18.37 -2.11
CA ASN A 122 5.40 -18.16 -3.36
C ASN A 122 6.91 -18.36 -3.16
N ARG A 123 7.45 -17.89 -2.03
CA ARG A 123 8.85 -18.16 -1.66
C ARG A 123 9.10 -19.66 -1.53
N ARG A 124 8.18 -20.41 -0.92
CA ARG A 124 8.29 -21.86 -0.70
C ARG A 124 8.40 -22.64 -2.01
N VAL A 125 7.62 -22.26 -3.02
CA VAL A 125 7.61 -22.90 -4.34
C VAL A 125 8.67 -22.33 -5.31
N GLY A 126 9.49 -21.38 -4.86
CA GLY A 126 10.59 -20.80 -5.64
C GLY A 126 10.18 -19.65 -6.57
N ASP A 127 8.93 -19.15 -6.47
CA ASP A 127 8.48 -17.97 -7.21
C ASP A 127 8.83 -16.68 -6.46
N TYR A 128 10.13 -16.33 -6.50
CA TYR A 128 10.65 -15.22 -5.72
C TYR A 128 10.16 -13.84 -6.19
N GLU A 129 9.71 -13.71 -7.43
CA GLU A 129 9.14 -12.46 -7.94
C GLU A 129 7.75 -12.20 -7.36
N TYR A 130 6.88 -13.21 -7.35
CA TYR A 130 5.59 -13.09 -6.66
C TYR A 130 5.76 -12.94 -5.15
N ALA A 131 6.69 -13.69 -4.56
CA ALA A 131 7.04 -13.54 -3.15
C ALA A 131 7.43 -12.09 -2.80
N LEU A 132 8.24 -11.47 -3.65
CA LEU A 132 8.67 -10.09 -3.50
C LEU A 132 7.49 -9.09 -3.57
N LYS A 133 6.63 -9.22 -4.60
CA LYS A 133 5.47 -8.34 -4.80
C LYS A 133 4.53 -8.37 -3.61
N TYR A 134 4.15 -9.55 -3.17
CA TYR A 134 3.21 -9.71 -2.06
C TYR A 134 3.82 -9.32 -0.71
N ALA A 135 5.11 -9.54 -0.49
CA ALA A 135 5.79 -9.06 0.71
C ALA A 135 5.85 -7.53 0.75
N TYR A 136 6.09 -6.89 -0.39
CA TYR A 136 6.04 -5.44 -0.52
C TYR A 136 4.63 -4.91 -0.25
N ALA A 137 3.62 -5.48 -0.91
CA ALA A 137 2.22 -5.08 -0.75
C ALA A 137 1.75 -5.19 0.71
N SER A 138 2.04 -6.32 1.37
CA SER A 138 1.80 -6.49 2.81
C SER A 138 2.47 -5.38 3.64
N THR A 139 3.71 -5.03 3.32
CA THR A 139 4.41 -3.93 4.03
C THR A 139 3.71 -2.59 3.82
N GLN A 140 3.25 -2.31 2.60
CA GLN A 140 2.57 -1.04 2.28
C GLN A 140 1.21 -0.93 2.96
N ILE A 141 0.40 -2.00 2.97
CA ILE A 141 -0.84 -2.01 3.76
C ILE A 141 -0.56 -1.74 5.24
N GLY A 142 0.51 -2.35 5.79
CA GLY A 142 0.92 -2.08 7.15
C GLY A 142 1.28 -0.61 7.41
N LYS A 143 1.93 0.06 6.44
CA LYS A 143 2.18 1.50 6.53
C LYS A 143 0.90 2.32 6.46
N ALA A 144 -0.05 1.96 5.60
CA ALA A 144 -1.37 2.62 5.55
C ALA A 144 -2.06 2.57 6.92
N ILE A 145 -2.08 1.41 7.57
CA ILE A 145 -2.60 1.26 8.94
C ILE A 145 -1.88 2.19 9.93
N LEU A 146 -0.55 2.32 9.83
CA LEU A 146 0.23 3.18 10.71
C LEU A 146 0.03 4.67 10.46
N GLN A 147 -0.37 5.08 9.26
CA GLN A 147 -0.73 6.47 8.99
C GLN A 147 -2.11 6.81 9.54
N LEU A 148 -3.07 5.88 9.43
CA LEU A 148 -4.43 6.09 9.91
C LEU A 148 -4.57 6.05 11.45
N LYS A 149 -3.54 5.55 12.16
CA LYS A 149 -3.57 5.22 13.59
C LYS A 149 -4.15 6.29 14.51
#